data_AF-A0A6B2DR49-F1
#
_entry.id   AF-A0A6B2DR49-F1
#
_cell.length_a   1.000
_cell.length_b   1.000
_cell.length_c   1.000
_cell.angle_alpha   90.00
_cell.angle_beta   90.00
_cell.angle_gamma   90.00
#
_symmetry.space_group_name_H-M   'P 1'
#
loop_
_entity.id
_entity.type
_entity.pdbx_description
1 polymer ?
#
loop_
_entity_poly.entity_id
_entity_poly.type
_entity_poly.pdbx_seq_one_letter_code
_entity_poly.pdbx_strand_id
1 'polypeptide(L)'
;MPAKRGDRIAPPARPGGWEARFATSEAAKGWEALCQAARSNTWEAWIVLTERPTAPENPGRQHRLKGSFATREVGGRVLEQWQYEVTAGGRIWYCPDPVRRVVWVVLAGTGHPKDTE
;
A
#
# COMPACT_ATOMS: atom_id res chain seq x y z
N MET A 1 -13.93 -13.29 0.00
CA MET A 1 -14.08 -14.54 -0.79
C MET A 1 -12.76 -15.28 -0.70
N PRO A 2 -12.74 -16.59 -0.41
CA PRO A 2 -11.54 -17.40 -0.59
C PRO A 2 -11.11 -17.39 -2.07
N ALA A 3 -9.82 -17.56 -2.34
CA ALA A 3 -9.30 -17.67 -3.70
C ALA A 3 -9.95 -18.87 -4.42
N LYS A 4 -10.21 -18.73 -5.72
CA LYS A 4 -10.86 -19.76 -6.56
C LYS A 4 -9.89 -20.35 -7.59
N ARG A 5 -10.31 -21.42 -8.24
CA ARG A 5 -9.58 -22.05 -9.36
C ARG A 5 -9.28 -21.00 -10.45
N GLY A 6 -8.01 -20.88 -10.80
CA GLY A 6 -7.53 -19.93 -11.81
C GLY A 6 -7.03 -18.58 -11.24
N ASP A 7 -7.24 -18.31 -9.95
CA ASP A 7 -6.66 -17.13 -9.31
C ASP A 7 -5.14 -17.30 -9.09
N ARG A 8 -4.40 -16.19 -9.10
CA ARG A 8 -2.97 -16.20 -8.79
C ARG A 8 -2.76 -16.56 -7.32
N ILE A 9 -1.78 -17.41 -7.05
CA ILE A 9 -1.34 -17.72 -5.70
C ILE A 9 -0.55 -16.54 -5.12
N ALA A 10 -0.95 -16.08 -3.93
CA ALA A 10 -0.14 -15.14 -3.15
C ALA A 10 0.98 -15.91 -2.42
N PRO A 11 2.22 -15.42 -2.41
CA PRO A 11 3.28 -16.04 -1.63
C PRO A 11 2.95 -15.93 -0.12
N PRO A 12 3.41 -16.88 0.72
CA PRO A 12 3.37 -16.69 2.15
C PRO A 12 4.21 -15.47 2.54
N ALA A 13 3.90 -14.87 3.69
CA ALA A 13 4.72 -13.80 4.23
C ALA A 13 6.17 -14.29 4.41
N ARG A 14 7.15 -13.49 3.93
CA ARG A 14 8.56 -13.77 4.15
C ARG A 14 8.82 -13.83 5.66
N PRO A 15 9.62 -14.79 6.17
CA PRO A 15 10.01 -14.80 7.58
C PRO A 15 10.61 -13.46 8.00
N GLY A 16 10.02 -12.84 9.02
CA GLY A 16 10.42 -11.51 9.50
C GLY A 16 10.12 -10.35 8.54
N GLY A 17 9.53 -10.58 7.37
CA GLY A 17 9.13 -9.55 6.41
C GLY A 17 7.83 -8.86 6.80
N TRP A 18 7.37 -7.96 5.92
CA TRP A 18 6.04 -7.39 5.99
C TRP A 18 5.11 -8.08 4.99
N GLU A 19 3.85 -8.28 5.37
CA GLU A 19 2.81 -8.76 4.47
C GLU A 19 1.93 -7.60 4.01
N ALA A 20 1.83 -7.36 2.70
CA ALA A 20 0.91 -6.35 2.17
C ALA A 20 -0.52 -6.92 2.09
N ARG A 21 -1.49 -6.19 2.65
CA ARG A 21 -2.92 -6.56 2.62
C ARG A 21 -3.79 -5.36 2.31
N PHE A 22 -4.92 -5.57 1.63
CA PHE A 22 -5.89 -4.50 1.39
C PHE A 22 -6.75 -4.26 2.63
N ALA A 23 -6.87 -3.00 3.05
CA ALA A 23 -7.81 -2.59 4.09
C ALA A 23 -9.22 -2.37 3.55
N THR A 24 -9.36 -2.10 2.25
CA THR A 24 -10.64 -1.82 1.58
C THR A 24 -10.72 -2.50 0.21
N SER A 25 -11.93 -2.72 -0.28
CA SER A 25 -12.16 -3.28 -1.62
C SER A 25 -11.74 -2.28 -2.72
N GLU A 26 -11.86 -0.99 -2.45
CA GLU A 26 -11.47 0.10 -3.33
C GLU A 26 -9.95 0.11 -3.54
N ALA A 27 -9.17 -0.10 -2.48
CA ALA A 27 -7.72 -0.24 -2.57
C ALA A 27 -7.32 -1.44 -3.44
N ALA A 28 -8.04 -2.57 -3.34
CA ALA A 28 -7.80 -3.74 -4.19
C ALA A 28 -8.06 -3.44 -5.67
N LYS A 29 -9.18 -2.76 -5.99
CA LYS A 29 -9.49 -2.34 -7.36
C LYS A 29 -8.45 -1.37 -7.92
N GLY A 30 -8.04 -0.38 -7.12
CA GLY A 30 -7.04 0.59 -7.52
C GLY A 30 -5.63 0.00 -7.71
N TRP A 31 -5.27 -1.00 -6.90
CA TRP A 31 -4.05 -1.77 -7.08
C TRP A 31 -4.05 -2.54 -8.41
N GLU A 32 -5.17 -3.18 -8.75
CA GLU A 32 -5.31 -3.86 -10.04
C GLU A 32 -5.17 -2.88 -11.21
N ALA A 33 -5.78 -1.69 -11.11
CA ALA A 33 -5.63 -0.63 -12.11
C ALA A 33 -4.16 -0.18 -12.26
N LEU A 34 -3.42 -0.06 -11.15
CA LEU A 34 -1.98 0.21 -11.18
C LEU A 34 -1.20 -0.93 -11.85
N CYS A 35 -1.50 -2.20 -11.54
CA CYS A 35 -0.87 -3.35 -12.18
C CYS A 35 -1.08 -3.37 -13.71
N GLN A 36 -2.24 -2.90 -14.17
CA GLN A 36 -2.57 -2.81 -15.60
C GLN A 36 -1.86 -1.64 -16.27
N ALA A 37 -1.85 -0.46 -15.65
CA ALA A 37 -1.30 0.76 -16.24
C ALA A 37 0.23 0.90 -16.08
N ALA A 38 0.80 0.39 -14.99
CA ALA A 38 2.17 0.69 -14.55
C ALA A 38 2.85 -0.50 -13.85
N ARG A 39 2.70 -1.71 -14.41
CA ARG A 39 3.14 -2.98 -13.81
C ARG A 39 4.50 -2.96 -13.12
N SER A 40 5.55 -2.50 -13.80
CA SER A 40 6.91 -2.48 -13.24
C SER A 40 7.02 -1.56 -12.02
N ASN A 41 6.37 -0.41 -12.06
CA ASN A 41 6.35 0.51 -10.93
C ASN A 41 5.54 -0.03 -9.75
N THR A 42 4.43 -0.72 -10.04
CA THR A 42 3.62 -1.38 -9.01
C THR A 42 4.37 -2.53 -8.34
N TRP A 43 5.19 -3.26 -9.10
CA TRP A 43 6.09 -4.28 -8.57
C TRP A 43 7.13 -3.67 -7.61
N GLU A 44 7.80 -2.58 -8.00
CA GLU A 44 8.73 -1.88 -7.11
C GLU A 44 8.04 -1.36 -5.84
N ALA A 45 6.82 -0.82 -5.97
CA ALA A 45 6.03 -0.41 -4.81
C ALA A 45 5.75 -1.60 -3.88
N TRP A 46 5.41 -2.77 -4.42
CA TRP A 46 5.20 -3.99 -3.64
C TRP A 46 6.45 -4.41 -2.87
N ILE A 47 7.64 -4.35 -3.49
CA ILE A 47 8.92 -4.63 -2.81
C ILE A 47 9.12 -3.66 -1.65
N VAL A 48 8.97 -2.36 -1.90
CA VAL A 48 9.17 -1.34 -0.85
C VAL A 48 8.23 -1.55 0.33
N LEU A 49 6.94 -1.83 0.08
CA LEU A 49 5.95 -2.08 1.12
C LEU A 49 6.25 -3.36 1.92
N THR A 50 6.80 -4.39 1.28
CA THR A 50 7.06 -5.70 1.92
C THR A 50 8.42 -5.80 2.61
N GLU A 51 9.37 -4.93 2.26
CA GLU A 51 10.73 -4.92 2.83
C GLU A 51 10.98 -3.76 3.79
N ARG A 52 10.60 -2.53 3.40
CA ARG A 52 11.00 -1.28 4.09
C ARG A 52 9.90 -0.21 4.11
N PRO A 53 8.68 -0.51 4.58
CA PRO A 53 7.55 0.40 4.53
C PRO A 53 7.72 1.66 5.41
N THR A 54 8.64 1.65 6.37
CA THR A 54 8.91 2.77 7.29
C THR A 54 10.34 3.31 7.19
N ALA A 55 11.14 2.82 6.24
CA ALA A 55 12.54 3.21 6.05
C ALA A 55 12.78 3.62 4.58
N PRO A 56 12.27 4.80 4.18
CA PRO A 56 12.36 5.25 2.80
C PRO A 56 13.80 5.58 2.40
N GLU A 57 14.26 5.07 1.24
CA GLU A 57 15.50 5.55 0.61
C GLU A 57 15.26 6.80 -0.23
N ASN A 58 14.02 7.01 -0.70
CA ASN A 58 13.64 8.19 -1.47
C ASN A 58 12.45 8.89 -0.80
N PRO A 59 12.70 9.92 0.03
CA PRO A 59 11.66 10.68 0.71
C PRO A 59 10.66 11.37 -0.23
N GLY A 60 11.08 11.70 -1.46
CA GLY A 60 10.21 12.29 -2.48
C GLY A 60 9.14 11.31 -2.94
N ARG A 61 9.49 10.02 -3.07
CA ARG A 61 8.56 8.96 -3.47
C ARG A 61 7.86 8.27 -2.32
N GLN A 62 8.40 8.31 -1.11
CA GLN A 62 7.85 7.61 0.05
C GLN A 62 8.01 8.44 1.31
N HIS A 63 6.89 8.82 1.93
CA HIS A 63 6.92 9.60 3.16
C HIS A 63 5.65 9.40 3.98
N ARG A 64 5.77 9.67 5.28
CA ARG A 64 4.63 9.73 6.19
C ARG A 64 3.77 10.95 5.86
N LEU A 65 2.46 10.77 5.80
CA LEU A 65 1.50 11.86 5.66
C LEU A 65 1.44 12.69 6.95
N LYS A 66 0.90 13.91 6.86
CA LYS A 66 0.84 14.89 7.95
C LYS A 66 -0.57 15.43 8.13
N GLY A 67 -0.79 16.18 9.20
CA GLY A 67 -2.09 16.81 9.49
C GLY A 67 -3.20 15.78 9.71
N SER A 68 -4.38 16.05 9.16
CA SER A 68 -5.55 15.16 9.25
C SER A 68 -5.32 13.78 8.64
N PHE A 69 -4.35 13.64 7.73
CA PHE A 69 -4.01 12.38 7.09
C PHE A 69 -2.84 11.64 7.76
N ALA A 70 -2.28 12.16 8.85
CA ALA A 70 -1.09 11.59 9.49
C ALA A 70 -1.29 10.18 10.04
N THR A 71 -2.54 9.85 10.39
CA THR A 71 -2.93 8.58 10.98
C THR A 71 -4.26 8.12 10.44
N ARG A 72 -4.52 6.80 10.49
CA ARG A 72 -5.80 6.21 10.12
C ARG A 72 -6.13 5.05 11.05
N GLU A 73 -7.40 4.88 11.37
CA GLU A 73 -7.86 3.69 12.06
C GLU A 73 -8.01 2.52 11.08
N VAL A 74 -7.34 1.40 11.35
CA VAL A 74 -7.45 0.16 10.59
C VAL A 74 -7.61 -1.01 11.55
N GLY A 75 -8.78 -1.67 11.51
CA GLY A 75 -9.08 -2.82 12.38
C GLY A 75 -8.98 -2.48 13.87
N GLY A 76 -9.54 -1.34 14.28
CA GLY A 76 -9.57 -0.86 15.67
C GLY A 76 -8.24 -0.32 16.19
N ARG A 77 -7.25 -0.06 15.32
CA ARG A 77 -5.95 0.50 15.70
C ARG A 77 -5.65 1.75 14.91
N VAL A 78 -5.24 2.80 15.61
CA VAL A 78 -4.72 4.02 14.98
C VAL A 78 -3.28 3.76 14.55
N LEU A 79 -3.03 3.81 13.25
CA LEU A 79 -1.73 3.56 12.63
C LEU A 79 -1.25 4.81 11.91
N GLU A 80 0.07 4.99 11.82
CA GLU A 80 0.65 6.02 10.97
C GLU A 80 0.30 5.74 9.50
N GLN A 81 -0.07 6.78 8.77
CA GLN A 81 -0.37 6.67 7.35
C GLN A 81 0.76 7.24 6.52
N TRP A 82 1.11 6.51 5.48
CA TRP A 82 2.23 6.79 4.58
C TRP A 82 1.73 6.83 3.15
N GLN A 83 2.48 7.53 2.30
CA GLN A 83 2.27 7.58 0.87
C GLN A 83 3.47 6.99 0.14
N TYR A 84 3.21 6.25 -0.94
CA TYR A 84 4.18 5.86 -1.95
C TYR A 84 3.74 6.35 -3.34
N GLU A 85 4.64 6.99 -4.07
CA GLU A 85 4.47 7.45 -5.44
C GLU A 85 4.86 6.35 -6.44
N VAL A 86 3.84 5.80 -7.09
CA VAL A 86 4.01 4.73 -8.08
C VAL A 86 4.42 5.32 -9.43
N THR A 87 3.75 6.38 -9.86
CA THR A 87 4.08 7.18 -11.05
C THR A 87 3.86 8.65 -10.72
N ALA A 88 4.17 9.58 -11.63
CA ALA A 88 3.90 11.00 -11.42
C ALA A 88 2.47 11.29 -10.92
N GLY A 89 1.45 10.55 -11.40
CA GLY A 89 0.06 10.65 -10.95
C GLY A 89 -0.44 9.53 -10.03
N GLY A 90 0.16 8.35 -10.07
CA GLY A 90 -0.29 7.18 -9.31
C GLY A 90 0.21 7.17 -7.87
N ARG A 91 -0.67 6.88 -6.91
CA ARG A 91 -0.34 6.87 -5.47
C ARG A 91 -0.87 5.61 -4.78
N ILE A 92 -0.14 5.19 -3.76
CA ILE A 92 -0.60 4.22 -2.75
C ILE A 92 -0.54 4.91 -1.39
N TRP A 93 -1.63 4.87 -0.64
CA TRP A 93 -1.58 5.15 0.79
C TRP A 93 -1.66 3.85 1.57
N TYR A 94 -0.86 3.77 2.62
CA TYR A 94 -0.75 2.56 3.43
C TYR A 94 -0.47 2.86 4.90
N CYS A 95 -0.80 1.89 5.74
CA CYS A 95 -0.62 1.94 7.19
C CYS A 95 0.18 0.71 7.65
N PRO A 96 1.46 0.87 8.01
CA PRO A 96 2.25 -0.21 8.62
C PRO A 96 1.75 -0.53 10.03
N ASP A 97 1.43 -1.80 10.27
CA ASP A 97 1.13 -2.36 11.59
C ASP A 97 2.36 -3.17 12.08
N PRO A 98 3.26 -2.59 12.88
CA PRO A 98 4.51 -3.25 13.28
C PRO A 98 4.27 -4.47 14.16
N VAL A 99 3.15 -4.52 14.90
CA VAL A 99 2.82 -5.64 15.80
C VAL A 99 2.38 -6.85 14.98
N ARG A 100 1.58 -6.64 13.93
CA ARG A 100 1.13 -7.72 13.05
C ARG A 100 2.09 -8.01 11.90
N ARG A 101 3.08 -7.14 11.68
CA ARG A 101 3.95 -7.14 10.49
C ARG A 101 3.14 -7.13 9.19
N VAL A 102 2.07 -6.33 9.18
CA VAL A 102 1.20 -6.14 8.01
C VAL A 102 1.30 -4.70 7.55
N VAL A 103 1.35 -4.49 6.23
CA VAL A 103 1.15 -3.20 5.60
C VAL A 103 -0.25 -3.16 5.01
N TRP A 104 -1.12 -2.38 5.63
CA TRP A 104 -2.48 -2.19 5.18
C TRP A 104 -2.51 -1.17 4.05
N VAL A 105 -2.77 -1.59 2.82
CA VAL A 105 -3.02 -0.71 1.68
C VAL A 105 -4.43 -0.16 1.80
N VAL A 106 -4.53 1.14 2.03
CA VAL A 106 -5.79 1.82 2.37
C VAL A 106 -6.32 2.70 1.24
N LEU A 107 -5.46 3.03 0.27
CA LEU A 107 -5.81 3.62 -1.02
C LEU A 107 -4.76 3.18 -2.05
N ALA A 108 -5.21 2.92 -3.27
CA ALA A 108 -4.34 2.76 -4.43
C ALA A 108 -5.06 3.38 -5.64
N GLY A 109 -4.34 4.02 -6.55
CA GLY A 109 -4.96 4.61 -7.73
C GLY A 109 -3.94 5.13 -8.74
N THR A 110 -4.35 5.15 -10.00
CA THR A 110 -3.55 5.66 -11.14
C THR A 110 -3.54 7.18 -11.25
N GLY A 111 -4.45 7.86 -10.55
CA GLY A 111 -4.51 9.32 -10.44
C GLY A 111 -4.32 9.81 -9.01
N HIS A 112 -4.17 11.11 -8.85
CA HIS A 112 -4.09 11.74 -7.53
C HIS A 112 -5.39 11.50 -6.75
N PRO A 113 -5.31 11.18 -5.45
CA PRO A 113 -6.48 11.18 -4.59
C PRO A 113 -7.17 12.55 -4.67
N LYS A 114 -8.48 12.56 -4.94
CA LYS A 114 -9.26 13.81 -5.07
C LYS A 114 -9.37 14.58 -3.74
N ASP A 115 -9.02 13.95 -2.62
CA ASP A 115 -9.20 14.49 -1.26
C ASP A 115 -7.95 15.20 -0.71
N THR A 116 -6.97 15.55 -1.55
CA THR A 116 -5.76 16.28 -1.13
C THR A 116 -5.59 17.68 -1.72
N GLU A 117 -6.63 18.23 -2.35
CA GLU A 117 -6.72 19.67 -2.70
C GLU A 117 -7.39 20.48 -1.58
#